data_AF-A0A662AMH0-F1
#
_entry.id   AF-A0A662AMH0-F1
#
_cell.length_a   1.000
_cell.length_b   1.000
_cell.length_c   1.000
_cell.angle_alpha   90.00
_cell.angle_beta   90.00
_cell.angle_gamma   90.00
#
_symmetry.space_group_name_H-M   'P 1'
#
loop_
_entity.id
_entity.type
_entity.pdbx_description
1 polymer ?
#
loop_
_entity_poly.entity_id
_entity_poly.type
_entity_poly.pdbx_seq_one_letter_code
_entity_poly.pdbx_strand_id
1 'polypeptide(L)'
;MENFLNKLLKVPWLIIAITIVTGVLLFMVMKQNSRMETDLDKYMPQDHPAFVYSDMAEEWFGINDGIIVAIENKNGVFNTETLDTLKQLTKKLQKMDEIEKEDVTSLYTA
;
A
#
# COMPACT_ATOMS: atom_id res chain seq x y z
N MET A 1 -27.00 25.36 -35.75
CA MET A 1 -26.70 25.18 -34.31
C MET A 1 -27.87 25.64 -33.44
N GLU A 2 -28.43 26.82 -33.72
CA GLU A 2 -29.60 27.37 -33.02
C GLU A 2 -30.84 26.46 -33.04
N ASN A 3 -31.18 25.86 -34.18
CA ASN A 3 -32.34 24.96 -34.28
C ASN A 3 -32.24 23.70 -33.41
N PHE A 4 -31.02 23.25 -33.11
CA PHE A 4 -30.76 22.09 -32.24
C PHE A 4 -30.88 22.48 -30.76
N LEU A 5 -30.28 23.62 -30.38
CA LEU A 5 -30.41 24.19 -29.04
C LEU A 5 -31.87 24.53 -28.70
N ASN A 6 -32.61 25.11 -29.64
CA ASN A 6 -34.03 25.43 -29.48
C ASN A 6 -34.92 24.18 -29.33
N LYS A 7 -34.51 23.01 -29.86
CA LYS A 7 -35.20 21.74 -29.62
C LYS A 7 -34.88 21.18 -28.24
N LEU A 8 -33.63 21.29 -27.79
CA LEU A 8 -33.19 20.88 -26.46
C LEU A 8 -33.87 21.71 -25.35
N LEU A 9 -33.96 23.03 -25.52
CA LEU A 9 -34.62 23.93 -24.56
C LEU A 9 -36.12 23.65 -24.36
N LYS A 10 -36.77 22.91 -25.29
CA LYS A 10 -38.18 22.50 -25.16
C LYS A 10 -38.38 21.25 -24.30
N VAL A 11 -37.31 20.54 -23.95
CA VAL A 11 -37.35 19.31 -23.12
C VAL A 11 -36.37 19.36 -21.94
N PRO A 12 -36.41 20.42 -21.10
CA PRO A 12 -35.41 20.67 -20.06
C PRO A 12 -35.33 19.53 -19.03
N TRP A 13 -36.46 18.95 -18.66
CA TRP A 13 -36.52 17.83 -17.71
C TRP A 13 -35.81 16.57 -18.21
N LEU A 14 -35.87 16.30 -19.52
CA LEU A 14 -35.21 15.15 -20.13
C LEU A 14 -33.68 15.35 -20.13
N ILE A 15 -33.22 16.57 -20.39
CA ILE A 15 -31.80 16.93 -20.35
C ILE A 15 -31.25 16.79 -18.92
N ILE A 16 -32.00 17.29 -17.93
CA ILE A 16 -31.64 17.15 -16.51
C ILE A 16 -31.53 15.68 -16.13
N ALA A 17 -32.53 14.86 -16.49
CA ALA A 17 -32.53 13.43 -16.21
C ALA A 17 -31.32 12.72 -16.84
N ILE A 18 -31.03 12.97 -18.12
CA ILE A 18 -29.87 12.39 -18.81
C ILE A 18 -28.56 12.82 -18.14
N THR A 19 -28.44 14.08 -17.76
CA THR A 19 -27.22 14.62 -17.12
C THR A 19 -26.99 13.94 -15.77
N ILE A 20 -28.05 13.82 -14.95
CA ILE A 20 -27.98 13.12 -13.65
C ILE A 20 -27.62 11.65 -13.86
N VAL A 21 -28.30 10.95 -14.77
CA VAL A 21 -28.03 9.52 -15.04
C VAL A 21 -26.59 9.33 -15.49
N THR A 22 -26.10 10.16 -16.41
CA THR A 22 -24.71 10.10 -16.90
C THR A 22 -23.72 10.38 -15.76
N GLY A 23 -23.99 11.38 -14.93
CA GLY A 23 -23.18 11.69 -13.76
C GLY A 23 -23.10 10.55 -12.76
N VAL A 24 -24.23 9.90 -12.46
CA VAL A 24 -24.28 8.72 -11.57
C VAL A 24 -23.50 7.55 -12.16
N LEU A 25 -23.63 7.27 -13.46
CA LEU A 25 -22.90 6.20 -14.12
C LEU A 25 -21.38 6.44 -14.07
N LEU A 26 -20.92 7.65 -14.38
CA LEU A 26 -19.51 8.01 -14.29
C LEU A 26 -18.98 7.89 -12.85
N PHE A 27 -19.76 8.35 -11.88
CA PHE A 27 -19.36 8.24 -10.47
C PHE A 27 -19.26 6.77 -10.01
N MET A 28 -20.16 5.90 -10.48
CA MET A 28 -20.11 4.46 -10.17
C MET A 28 -18.83 3.81 -10.72
N VAL A 29 -18.44 4.17 -11.96
CA VAL A 29 -17.19 3.71 -12.57
C VAL A 29 -15.96 4.26 -11.83
N MET A 30 -15.95 5.55 -11.49
CA MET A 30 -14.86 6.15 -10.71
C MET A 30 -14.69 5.48 -9.36
N LYS A 31 -15.79 5.27 -8.62
CA LYS A 31 -15.75 4.62 -7.30
C LYS A 31 -15.12 3.22 -7.35
N GLN A 32 -15.33 2.46 -8.43
CA GLN A 32 -14.76 1.12 -8.57
C GLN A 32 -13.29 1.13 -8.99
N ASN A 33 -12.82 2.16 -9.71
CA ASN A 33 -11.49 2.18 -10.32
C ASN A 33 -10.50 3.12 -9.64
N SER A 34 -10.96 4.02 -8.77
CA SER A 34 -10.10 4.92 -8.01
C SER A 34 -9.53 4.21 -6.79
N ARG A 35 -8.20 4.13 -6.72
CA ARG A 35 -7.45 3.67 -5.55
C ARG A 35 -6.41 4.72 -5.16
N MET A 36 -6.08 4.78 -3.87
CA MET A 36 -4.95 5.57 -3.41
C MET A 36 -3.66 4.85 -3.77
N GLU A 37 -2.69 5.55 -4.37
CA GLU A 37 -1.36 4.99 -4.60
C GLU A 37 -0.46 5.33 -3.40
N THR A 38 -0.06 4.32 -2.65
CA THR A 38 0.79 4.45 -1.46
C THR A 38 2.19 3.92 -1.69
N ASP A 39 2.43 3.27 -2.82
CA ASP A 39 3.74 2.76 -3.20
C ASP A 39 4.60 3.91 -3.73
N LEU A 40 5.69 4.20 -3.00
CA LEU A 40 6.63 5.28 -3.34
C LEU A 40 7.36 5.02 -4.65
N ASP A 41 7.54 3.75 -5.04
CA ASP A 41 8.29 3.39 -6.25
C ASP A 41 7.51 3.75 -7.51
N LYS A 42 6.18 3.87 -7.42
CA LYS A 42 5.33 4.31 -8.53
C LYS A 42 5.41 5.81 -8.82
N TYR A 43 6.00 6.60 -7.93
CA TYR A 43 6.09 8.06 -8.10
C TYR A 43 7.25 8.50 -9.00
N MET A 44 8.15 7.58 -9.39
CA MET A 44 9.30 7.87 -10.24
C MET A 44 9.40 6.88 -11.41
N PRO A 45 9.96 7.27 -12.57
CA PRO A 45 10.08 6.38 -13.73
C PRO A 45 10.89 5.13 -13.39
N GLN A 46 10.36 3.96 -13.79
CA GLN A 46 10.96 2.66 -13.48
C GLN A 46 12.30 2.44 -14.21
N ASP A 47 12.52 3.14 -15.32
CA ASP A 47 13.78 3.16 -16.07
C ASP A 47 14.84 4.09 -15.47
N HIS A 48 14.52 4.74 -14.34
CA HIS A 48 15.48 5.58 -13.66
C HIS A 48 16.66 4.73 -13.13
N PRO A 49 17.92 5.12 -13.39
CA PRO A 49 19.09 4.30 -13.05
C PRO A 49 19.15 3.88 -11.58
N ALA A 50 18.65 4.73 -10.66
CA ALA A 50 18.64 4.41 -9.23
C ALA A 50 17.78 3.19 -8.88
N PHE A 51 16.62 3.01 -9.51
CA PHE A 51 15.79 1.82 -9.30
C PHE A 51 16.42 0.60 -9.94
N VAL A 52 16.91 0.71 -11.17
CA VAL A 52 17.60 -0.40 -11.84
C VAL A 52 18.74 -0.96 -10.98
N TYR A 53 19.58 -0.09 -10.39
CA TYR A 53 20.64 -0.55 -9.50
C TYR A 53 20.12 -1.10 -8.16
N SER A 54 19.02 -0.54 -7.64
CA SER A 54 18.37 -1.05 -6.43
C SER A 54 17.82 -2.46 -6.64
N ASP A 55 17.04 -2.66 -7.69
CA ASP A 55 16.44 -3.94 -8.06
C ASP A 55 17.53 -5.01 -8.30
N MET A 56 18.63 -4.63 -8.98
CA MET A 56 19.77 -5.52 -9.17
C MET A 56 20.44 -5.90 -7.84
N ALA A 57 20.59 -4.96 -6.91
CA ALA A 57 21.14 -5.25 -5.59
C ALA A 57 20.20 -6.14 -4.77
N GLU A 58 18.90 -5.90 -4.87
CA GLU A 58 17.87 -6.71 -4.25
C GLU A 58 17.95 -8.17 -4.73
N GLU A 59 18.01 -8.38 -6.05
CA GLU A 59 18.14 -9.69 -6.67
C GLU A 59 19.45 -10.38 -6.28
N TRP A 60 20.58 -9.67 -6.29
CA TRP A 60 21.90 -10.26 -6.04
C TRP A 60 22.13 -10.63 -4.57
N PHE A 61 21.64 -9.80 -3.65
CA PHE A 61 21.91 -9.96 -2.22
C PHE A 61 20.72 -10.52 -1.44
N GLY A 62 19.57 -10.73 -2.09
CA GLY A 62 18.34 -11.17 -1.44
C GLY A 62 17.90 -10.17 -0.38
N ILE A 63 18.02 -8.86 -0.66
CA ILE A 63 17.49 -7.82 0.21
C ILE A 63 15.97 -7.97 0.12
N ASN A 64 15.30 -8.09 1.26
CA ASN A 64 13.84 -8.10 1.27
C ASN A 64 13.37 -6.90 2.07
N ASP A 65 12.24 -6.34 1.66
CA ASP A 65 11.53 -5.37 2.48
C ASP A 65 11.13 -6.02 3.81
N GLY A 66 11.59 -5.41 4.91
CA GLY A 66 11.45 -5.96 6.24
C GLY A 66 11.02 -4.92 7.25
N ILE A 67 10.21 -5.35 8.21
CA ILE A 67 9.86 -4.53 9.37
C ILE A 67 10.91 -4.74 10.46
N ILE A 68 11.65 -3.69 10.80
CA ILE A 68 12.61 -3.72 11.91
C ILE A 68 11.91 -3.23 13.18
N VAL A 69 11.84 -4.10 14.19
CA VAL A 69 11.34 -3.76 15.53
C VAL A 69 12.51 -3.58 16.48
N ALA A 70 12.70 -2.35 16.96
CA ALA A 70 13.75 -2.02 17.92
C ALA A 70 13.22 -2.06 19.37
N ILE A 71 14.00 -2.64 20.29
CA ILE A 71 13.71 -2.64 21.73
C ILE A 71 14.80 -1.86 22.44
N GLU A 72 14.39 -0.86 23.23
CA GLU A 72 15.29 -0.05 24.04
C GLU A 72 15.20 -0.48 25.52
N ASN A 73 16.35 -0.69 26.15
CA ASN A 73 16.46 -0.86 27.60
C ASN A 73 17.61 0.00 28.15
N LYS A 74 17.28 0.92 29.06
CA LYS A 74 18.25 1.87 29.66
C LYS A 74 19.39 1.19 30.40
N ASN A 75 19.17 -0.02 30.92
CA ASN A 75 20.16 -0.78 31.68
C ASN A 75 20.93 -1.80 30.80
N GLY A 76 20.76 -1.73 29.48
CA GLY A 76 21.32 -2.68 28.51
C GLY A 76 20.34 -3.80 28.18
N VAL A 77 20.58 -4.47 27.06
CA VAL A 77 19.66 -5.49 26.49
C VAL A 77 19.95 -6.92 26.92
N PHE A 78 21.14 -7.19 27.45
CA PHE A 78 21.57 -8.53 27.90
C PHE A 78 21.08 -8.83 29.33
N ASN A 79 19.76 -8.77 29.52
CA ASN A 79 19.11 -9.13 30.78
C ASN A 79 17.92 -10.05 30.53
N THR A 80 17.53 -10.81 31.56
CA THR A 80 16.48 -11.82 31.44
C THR A 80 15.14 -11.24 30.98
N GLU A 81 14.79 -10.04 31.44
CA GLU A 81 13.52 -9.39 31.10
C GLU A 81 13.43 -9.04 29.60
N THR A 82 14.50 -8.45 29.06
CA THR A 82 14.58 -8.07 27.64
C THR A 82 14.60 -9.29 26.74
N LEU A 83 15.39 -10.31 27.09
CA LEU A 83 15.49 -11.54 26.31
C LEU A 83 14.19 -12.35 26.33
N ASP A 84 13.48 -12.37 27.46
CA ASP A 84 12.16 -13.02 27.54
C ASP A 84 11.12 -12.25 26.72
N THR A 85 11.16 -10.91 26.75
CA THR A 85 10.30 -10.07 25.90
C THR A 85 10.53 -10.35 24.41
N LEU A 86 11.80 -10.37 23.97
CA LEU A 86 12.19 -10.72 22.59
C LEU A 86 11.65 -12.10 22.20
N LYS A 87 11.88 -13.12 23.04
CA LYS A 87 11.40 -14.48 22.82
C LYS A 87 9.88 -14.53 22.68
N GLN A 88 9.15 -13.84 23.56
CA GLN A 88 7.69 -13.80 23.51
C GLN A 88 7.19 -13.09 22.25
N LEU A 89 7.82 -11.98 21.86
CA LEU A 89 7.48 -11.23 20.66
C LEU A 89 7.70 -12.09 19.41
N THR A 90 8.88 -12.69 19.26
CA THR A 90 9.21 -13.59 18.14
C THR A 90 8.21 -14.73 18.03
N LYS A 91 7.89 -15.40 19.14
CA LYS A 91 6.90 -16.49 19.14
C LYS A 91 5.48 -16.04 18.82
N LYS A 92 5.11 -14.80 19.13
CA LYS A 92 3.78 -14.25 18.79
C LYS A 92 3.72 -13.93 17.30
N LEU A 93 4.76 -13.32 16.75
CA LEU A 93 4.84 -13.01 15.31
C LEU A 93 4.85 -14.29 14.47
N GLN A 94 5.65 -15.31 14.84
CA GLN A 94 5.67 -16.62 14.19
C GLN A 94 4.35 -17.42 14.28
N LYS A 95 3.36 -16.96 15.04
CA LYS A 95 2.04 -17.61 15.15
C LYS A 95 0.97 -16.91 14.31
N MET A 96 1.27 -15.76 13.71
CA MET A 96 0.35 -15.08 12.81
C MET A 96 0.33 -15.83 11.48
N ASP A 97 -0.87 -16.04 10.93
CA ASP A 97 -1.03 -16.79 9.67
C ASP A 97 -0.49 -15.99 8.47
N GLU A 98 -0.36 -14.68 8.62
CA GLU A 98 0.14 -13.74 7.62
C GLU A 98 1.68 -13.64 7.58
N ILE A 99 2.39 -14.28 8.51
CA ILE A 99 3.85 -14.17 8.63
C ILE A 99 4.49 -15.56 8.51
N GLU A 100 5.38 -15.71 7.52
CA GLU A 100 6.19 -16.91 7.39
C GLU A 100 7.16 -17.04 8.58
N LYS A 101 7.17 -18.23 9.21
CA LYS A 101 7.91 -18.43 10.47
C LYS A 101 9.40 -18.25 10.34
N GLU A 102 9.93 -18.58 9.15
CA GLU A 102 11.35 -18.55 8.80
C GLU A 102 11.85 -17.13 8.60
N ASP A 103 10.96 -16.18 8.28
CA ASP A 103 11.30 -14.78 8.02
C ASP A 103 11.44 -13.96 9.31
N VAL A 104 10.93 -14.47 10.45
CA VAL A 104 11.01 -13.77 11.74
C VAL A 104 12.38 -14.01 12.38
N THR A 105 13.31 -13.07 12.14
CA THR A 105 14.65 -13.09 12.73
C THR A 105 14.74 -12.15 13.95
N SER A 106 15.38 -12.62 15.02
CA SER A 106 15.61 -11.85 16.25
C SER A 106 16.88 -12.34 16.97
N LEU A 107 17.36 -11.59 17.97
CA LEU A 107 18.45 -12.04 18.86
C LEU A 107 18.15 -13.37 19.60
N TYR A 108 16.87 -13.76 19.68
CA TYR A 108 16.46 -15.03 20.28
C TYR A 108 16.62 -16.23 19.33
N THR A 109 16.59 -16.00 18.02
CA THR A 109 16.71 -17.05 16.98
C THR A 109 18.09 -17.12 16.34
N ALA A 110 18.97 -16.17 16.66
CA ALA A 110 20.37 -16.12 16.21
C ALA A 110 21.28 -17.08 17.00
#